data_AF-A0A6M2E0A3-F1
#
_entry.id   AF-A0A6M2E0A3-F1
#
_cell.length_a   1.000
_cell.length_b   1.000
_cell.length_c   1.000
_cell.angle_alpha   90.00
_cell.angle_beta   90.00
_cell.angle_gamma   90.00
#
_symmetry.space_group_name_H-M   'P 1'
#
loop_
_entity.id
_entity.type
_entity.pdbx_description
1 polymer ?
#
loop_
_entity_poly.entity_id
_entity_poly.type
_entity_poly.pdbx_seq_one_letter_code
_entity_poly.pdbx_strand_id
1 'polypeptide(L)' 'MNGALRKATTVFRSALMQSRSTSVSAYSVSLPRGIKMSTAERVAHMSVIVGSIFAYPVWVLVHLREYRGVQE' A
#
# COMPACT_ATOMS: atom_id res chain seq x y z
N MET A 1 -27.73 0.30 8.11
CA MET A 1 -26.52 -0.26 7.47
C MET A 1 -26.49 0.03 5.96
N ASN A 2 -26.35 1.27 5.47
CA ASN A 2 -26.54 1.47 4.01
C ASN A 2 -25.73 2.58 3.31
N GLY A 3 -25.15 3.56 4.01
CA GLY A 3 -24.44 4.68 3.36
C GLY A 3 -22.94 4.42 3.14
N ALA A 4 -22.23 4.06 4.21
CA ALA A 4 -20.78 3.88 4.19
C ALA A 4 -20.34 2.69 3.32
N LEU A 5 -21.07 1.57 3.38
CA LEU A 5 -20.79 0.37 2.58
C LEU A 5 -20.96 0.62 1.07
N ARG A 6 -21.97 1.42 0.70
CA ARG A 6 -22.19 1.85 -0.70
C ARG A 6 -21.08 2.77 -1.17
N LYS A 7 -20.67 3.75 -0.36
CA LYS A 7 -19.53 4.65 -0.66
C LYS A 7 -18.23 3.86 -0.86
N ALA A 8 -17.93 2.93 0.04
CA ALA A 8 -16.75 2.07 -0.07
C ALA A 8 -16.77 1.22 -1.35
N THR A 9 -17.92 0.65 -1.69
CA THR A 9 -18.10 -0.14 -2.91
C THR A 9 -17.92 0.70 -4.18
N THR A 10 -18.43 1.93 -4.18
CA THR A 10 -18.24 2.88 -5.29
C THR A 10 -16.77 3.27 -5.44
N VAL A 11 -16.09 3.61 -4.34
CA VAL A 11 -14.65 3.93 -4.36
C VAL A 11 -13.83 2.75 -4.91
N PHE A 12 -14.14 1.54 -4.46
CA PHE A 12 -13.46 0.34 -4.93
C PHE A 12 -13.70 0.07 -6.43
N ARG A 13 -14.95 0.21 -6.90
CA ARG A 13 -15.29 0.08 -8.33
C ARG A 13 -14.62 1.15 -9.18
N SER A 14 -14.59 2.40 -8.72
CA SER A 14 -13.91 3.50 -9.40
C SER A 14 -12.41 3.26 -9.50
N ALA A 15 -11.77 2.79 -8.42
CA ALA A 15 -10.34 2.44 -8.40
C ALA A 15 -10.03 1.27 -9.36
N LEU A 16 -10.89 0.25 -9.41
CA LEU A 16 -10.76 -0.87 -10.35
C LEU A 16 -10.92 -0.44 -11.81
N MET A 17 -11.89 0.42 -12.12
CA MET A 17 -12.08 0.97 -13.46
C MET A 17 -10.89 1.83 -13.88
N GLN A 18 -10.37 2.66 -12.99
CA GLN A 18 -9.21 3.52 -13.24
C GLN A 18 -7.94 2.70 -13.52
N SER A 19 -7.74 1.58 -12.82
CA SER A 19 -6.66 0.61 -13.08
C SER A 19 -6.71 0.03 -14.50
N ARG A 20 -7.91 -0.13 -15.06
CA ARG A 20 -8.11 -0.64 -16.43
C ARG A 20 -7.84 0.45 -17.48
N SER A 21 -8.19 1.70 -17.19
CA SER A 21 -8.00 2.84 -18.11
C SER A 21 -6.55 3.29 -18.25
N THR A 22 -5.70 3.06 -17.24
CA THR A 22 -4.25 3.32 -17.33
C THR A 22 -3.48 2.34 -18.23
N SER A 23 -4.16 1.37 -18.85
CA SER A 23 -3.55 0.46 -19.83
C SER A 23 -3.44 1.04 -21.25
N VAL A 24 -3.96 2.25 -21.52
CA VAL A 24 -3.85 2.89 -22.83
C VAL A 24 -2.67 3.86 -22.85
N SER A 25 -1.65 3.45 -23.61
CA SER A 25 -0.36 4.06 -23.85
C SER A 25 -0.42 5.41 -24.59
N ALA A 26 0.27 6.42 -24.06
CA ALA A 26 0.78 7.56 -24.86
C ALA A 26 2.25 7.90 -24.58
N TYR A 27 2.90 7.26 -23.58
CA TYR A 27 4.28 7.56 -23.18
C TYR A 27 5.24 6.37 -23.30
N SER A 28 4.82 5.27 -23.95
CA SER A 28 5.60 4.03 -24.02
C SER A 28 6.51 3.93 -25.26
N VAL A 29 6.66 4.99 -26.05
CA VAL A 29 7.44 4.95 -27.31
C VAL A 29 8.96 5.06 -27.04
N SER A 30 9.39 5.50 -25.85
CA SER A 30 10.82 5.74 -25.55
C SER A 30 11.40 4.97 -24.36
N LEU A 31 10.61 4.25 -23.56
CA LEU A 31 11.14 3.50 -22.43
C LEU A 31 11.46 2.05 -22.84
N PRO A 32 12.66 1.52 -22.53
CA PRO A 32 12.95 0.09 -22.66
C PRO A 32 11.81 -0.69 -22.01
N ARG A 33 11.36 -1.78 -22.66
CA ARG A 33 10.29 -2.65 -22.13
C ARG A 33 10.65 -2.98 -20.68
N GLY A 34 10.01 -2.29 -19.74
CA GLY A 34 10.29 -2.46 -18.33
C GLY A 34 10.14 -3.93 -17.98
N ILE A 35 11.06 -4.46 -17.16
CA ILE A 35 10.93 -5.82 -16.65
C ILE A 35 9.57 -5.91 -15.98
N LYS A 36 8.70 -6.77 -16.52
CA LYS A 36 7.36 -6.97 -15.99
C LYS A 36 7.50 -7.66 -14.64
N MET A 37 7.18 -6.94 -13.57
CA MET A 37 7.15 -7.48 -12.21
C MET A 37 5.88 -8.32 -12.03
N SER A 38 6.04 -9.54 -11.54
CA SER A 38 4.92 -10.39 -11.15
C SER A 38 4.16 -9.80 -9.96
N THR A 39 2.89 -10.16 -9.80
CA THR A 39 2.09 -9.71 -8.65
C THR A 39 2.72 -10.13 -7.32
N ALA A 40 3.33 -11.33 -7.28
CA ALA A 40 4.01 -11.84 -6.09
C ALA A 40 5.21 -10.96 -5.70
N GLU A 41 6.06 -10.63 -6.67
CA GLU A 41 7.19 -9.72 -6.46
C GLU A 41 6.69 -8.34 -5.99
N ARG A 42 5.62 -7.81 -6.60
CA ARG A 42 5.06 -6.53 -6.19
C ARG A 42 4.57 -6.55 -4.74
N VAL A 43 3.91 -7.62 -4.31
CA VAL A 43 3.45 -7.78 -2.93
C VAL A 43 4.63 -7.87 -1.96
N ALA A 44 5.68 -8.63 -2.31
CA ALA A 44 6.88 -8.74 -1.51
C ALA A 44 7.62 -7.41 -1.36
N HIS A 45 7.75 -6.65 -2.45
CA HIS A 45 8.36 -5.31 -2.38
C HIS A 45 7.53 -4.35 -1.52
N MET A 46 6.21 -4.35 -1.68
CA MET A 46 5.35 -3.49 -0.88
C MET A 46 5.38 -3.86 0.60
N SER A 47 5.43 -5.16 0.95
CA SER A 47 5.51 -5.58 2.35
C SER A 47 6.84 -5.15 3.00
N VAL A 48 7.96 -5.22 2.28
CA VAL A 48 9.26 -4.74 2.77
C VAL A 48 9.26 -3.23 2.95
N ILE A 49 8.72 -2.46 2.00
CA ILE A 49 8.64 -1.00 2.09
C ILE A 49 7.78 -0.59 3.29
N VAL A 50 6.58 -1.14 3.41
CA VAL A 50 5.67 -0.82 4.51
C VAL A 50 6.28 -1.26 5.84
N GLY A 51 6.79 -2.49 5.92
CA GLY A 51 7.42 -3.02 7.13
C GLY A 51 8.58 -2.16 7.61
N SER A 52 9.49 -1.75 6.71
CA SER A 52 10.64 -0.92 7.07
C SER A 52 10.26 0.47 7.57
N ILE A 53 9.25 1.11 6.97
CA ILE A 53 8.75 2.42 7.42
C ILE A 53 8.15 2.34 8.83
N PHE A 54 7.37 1.29 9.12
CA PHE A 54 6.66 1.17 10.39
C PHE A 54 7.43 0.45 11.49
N ALA A 55 8.52 -0.27 11.18
CA ALA A 55 9.28 -1.05 12.15
C ALA A 55 9.73 -0.21 13.35
N TYR A 56 10.38 0.93 13.10
CA TYR A 56 10.89 1.78 14.17
C TYR A 56 9.79 2.52 14.95
N PRO A 57 8.80 3.17 14.30
CA PRO A 57 7.67 3.77 15.02
C PRO A 57 6.93 2.78 15.92
N VAL A 58 6.65 1.57 15.41
CA VAL A 58 5.96 0.52 16.20
C VAL A 58 6.82 0.11 17.39
N TRP A 59 8.12 -0.08 17.20
CA TRP A 59 9.03 -0.41 18.30
C TRP A 59 9.00 0.65 19.40
N VAL A 60 9.12 1.93 19.05
CA VAL A 60 9.05 3.05 20.01
C VAL A 60 7.73 3.02 20.79
N LEU A 61 6.60 2.84 20.09
CA LEU A 61 5.28 2.80 20.72
C LEU A 61 5.12 1.63 21.69
N VAL A 62 5.63 0.46 21.35
CA VAL A 62 5.61 -0.74 22.20
C VAL A 62 6.41 -0.50 23.48
N HIS A 63 7.55 0.19 23.41
CA HIS A 63 8.45 0.40 24.55
C HIS A 63 8.14 1.70 25.33
N LEU A 64 7.04 2.40 25.02
CA LEU A 64 6.66 3.63 25.74
C LEU A 64 6.48 3.44 27.24
N ARG A 65 6.01 2.26 27.69
CA ARG A 65 5.83 1.98 29.13
C ARG A 65 7.18 1.90 29.86
N GLU A 66 8.15 1.24 29.22
CA GLU A 66 9.52 1.13 29.71
C GLU A 66 10.19 2.51 29.78
N TYR A 67 10.00 3.36 28.77
CA TYR A 67 10.50 4.74 28.78
C TYR A 67 9.87 5.62 29.86
N ARG A 68 8.63 5.31 30.25
CA ARG A 68 7.92 6.02 31.33
C ARG A 68 8.31 5.51 32.72
N GLY A 69 9.15 4.48 32.82
CA GLY A 69 9.54 3.89 34.10
C GLY A 69 8.39 3.23 34.86
N VAL A 70 7.28 2.90 34.17
CA VAL A 70 6.17 2.15 34.74
C VAL A 70 6.54 0.67 34.69
N GLN A 71 7.32 0.24 35.68
CA GLN A 71 7.51 -1.18 35.99
C GLN A 71 6.23 -1.64 36.69
N GLU A 72 5.61 -2.72 36.21
CA GLU A 72 4.55 -3.42 36.97
C GLU A 72 5.11 -3.99 38.27
#